data_AF-A0A0F8YKW5-F1
#
_entry.id   AF-A0A0F8YKW5-F1
#
_cell.length_a   1.000
_cell.length_b   1.000
_cell.length_c   1.000
_cell.angle_alpha   90.00
_cell.angle_beta   90.00
_cell.angle_gamma   90.00
#
_symmetry.space_group_name_H-M   'P 1'
#
loop_
_entity.id
_entity.type
_entity.pdbx_description
1 polymer ?
#
loop_
_entity_poly.entity_id
_entity_poly.type
_entity_poly.pdbx_seq_one_letter_code
_entity_poly.pdbx_strand_id
1 'polypeptide(L)' 'MNKQDEQKLTAIRGIDPGLYHRAKMAALQGKVKIGTWINDAIREKLNRDKGG' A
#
# COMPACT_ATOMS: atom_id res chain seq x y z
N MET A 1 -6.85 -30.41 2.23
CA MET A 1 -7.55 -29.12 2.08
C MET A 1 -6.61 -28.05 2.61
N ASN A 2 -6.11 -27.19 1.73
CA ASN A 2 -5.69 -25.81 2.03
C ASN A 2 -5.22 -25.21 0.73
N LYS A 3 -6.18 -24.62 0.00
CA LYS A 3 -5.87 -23.67 -1.05
C LYS A 3 -5.11 -22.56 -0.33
N GLN A 4 -3.82 -22.43 -0.62
CA GLN A 4 -3.15 -21.17 -0.39
C GLN A 4 -3.97 -20.16 -1.19
N ASP A 5 -4.70 -19.29 -0.50
CA ASP A 5 -5.26 -18.09 -1.10
C ASP A 5 -4.06 -17.30 -1.64
N GLU A 6 -3.65 -17.62 -2.86
CA GLU A 6 -2.73 -16.80 -3.64
C GLU A 6 -3.41 -15.43 -3.75
N GLN A 7 -3.01 -14.52 -2.86
CA GLN A 7 -3.47 -13.15 -2.88
C GLN A 7 -3.13 -12.61 -4.27
N LYS A 8 -4.15 -12.52 -5.14
CA LYS A 8 -3.98 -12.02 -6.49
C LYS A 8 -3.42 -10.61 -6.40
N LEU A 9 -2.17 -10.45 -6.83
CA LEU A 9 -1.51 -9.16 -6.89
C LEU A 9 -2.29 -8.30 -7.89
N THR A 10 -2.88 -7.22 -7.39
CA THR A 10 -3.58 -6.26 -8.23
C THR A 10 -2.63 -5.14 -8.61
N ALA A 11 -2.46 -4.89 -9.92
CA ALA A 11 -1.68 -3.76 -10.38
C ALA A 11 -2.48 -2.46 -10.17
N ILE A 12 -1.93 -1.55 -9.37
CA ILE A 12 -2.52 -0.22 -9.14
C ILE A 12 -2.00 0.72 -10.24
N ARG A 13 -2.91 1.34 -10.98
CA ARG A 13 -2.60 2.34 -12.03
C ARG A 13 -3.03 3.73 -11.58
N GLY A 14 -2.44 4.77 -12.18
CA GLY A 14 -2.84 6.17 -11.94
C GLY A 14 -2.24 6.83 -10.70
N ILE A 15 -1.24 6.21 -10.06
CA ILE A 15 -0.48 6.87 -9.00
C ILE A 15 0.42 7.93 -9.64
N ASP A 16 0.33 9.16 -9.16
CA ASP A 16 1.24 10.24 -9.55
C ASP A 16 2.72 9.80 -9.39
N PRO A 17 3.59 10.00 -10.41
CA PRO A 17 4.98 9.55 -10.33
C PRO A 17 5.77 10.13 -9.16
N GLY A 18 5.53 11.40 -8.82
CA GLY A 18 6.18 12.06 -7.68
C GLY A 18 5.71 11.50 -6.34
N LEU A 19 4.42 11.21 -6.20
CA LEU A 19 3.85 10.52 -5.04
C LEU A 19 4.37 9.09 -4.91
N TYR A 20 4.44 8.34 -6.01
CA TYR A 20 5.02 7.00 -6.02
C TYR A 20 6.47 7.00 -5.57
N HIS A 21 7.27 7.96 -6.06
CA HIS A 21 8.66 8.10 -5.66
C HIS A 21 8.80 8.37 -4.15
N ARG A 22 7.98 9.28 -3.59
CA ARG A 22 7.96 9.56 -2.15
C ARG A 22 7.53 8.35 -1.32
N ALA A 23 6.50 7.62 -1.75
CA ALA A 23 6.07 6.37 -1.12
C ALA A 23 7.20 5.32 -1.14
N LYS A 24 7.94 5.22 -2.25
CA LYS A 24 9.12 4.34 -2.36
C LYS A 24 10.21 4.72 -1.34
N MET A 25 10.54 6.00 -1.21
CA MET A 25 11.53 6.46 -0.23
C MET A 25 11.10 6.18 1.21
N ALA A 26 9.83 6.45 1.54
CA ALA A 26 9.27 6.16 2.86
C ALA A 26 9.30 4.65 3.18
N ALA A 27 8.97 3.79 2.21
CA ALA A 27 9.03 2.35 2.37
C ALA A 27 10.48 1.86 2.62
N LEU A 28 11.46 2.40 1.88
CA LEU A 28 12.88 2.09 2.08
C LEU A 28 13.36 2.51 3.47
N GLN A 29 13.02 3.73 3.91
CA GLN A 29 13.36 4.23 5.24
C GLN A 29 12.74 3.36 6.35
N GLY A 30 11.49 2.93 6.17
CA GLY A 30 10.80 2.02 7.08
C GLY A 30 11.23 0.55 6.98
N LYS A 31 12.15 0.19 6.07
CA LYS A 31 12.57 -1.19 5.78
C LYS A 31 11.39 -2.13 5.46
N VAL A 32 10.36 -1.60 4.80
CA VAL A 32 9.17 -2.36 4.37
C VAL A 32 9.06 -2.39 2.86
N LYS A 33 8.30 -3.36 2.32
CA LYS A 33 7.98 -3.40 0.89
C LYS A 33 7.05 -2.22 0.56
N ILE A 34 7.24 -1.62 -0.61
CA ILE A 34 6.40 -0.49 -1.08
C ILE A 34 4.91 -0.84 -1.10
N GLY A 35 4.55 -2.08 -1.49
CA GLY A 35 3.15 -2.53 -1.48
C GLY A 35 2.57 -2.58 -0.06
N THR A 36 3.36 -3.02 0.93
CA THR A 36 2.95 -3.01 2.35
C THR A 36 2.71 -1.57 2.82
N TRP A 37 3.67 -0.68 2.54
CA TRP A 37 3.55 0.73 2.91
C TRP A 37 2.31 1.40 2.30
N ILE A 38 2.04 1.16 1.01
CA ILE A 38 0.84 1.68 0.32
C ILE A 38 -0.43 1.10 0.95
N ASN A 39 -0.47 -0.20 1.24
CA ASN A 39 -1.62 -0.83 1.88
C ASN A 39 -1.93 -0.20 3.24
N ASP A 40 -0.90 0.07 4.05
CA ASP A 40 -1.08 0.69 5.36
C ASP A 40 -1.54 2.14 5.25
N ALA A 41 -1.02 2.91 4.29
CA ALA A 41 -1.48 4.26 4.00
C ALA A 41 -2.96 4.31 3.58
N ILE A 42 -3.41 3.34 2.76
CA ILE A 42 -4.83 3.21 2.37
C ILE A 42 -5.70 2.89 3.60
N ARG A 43 -5.27 1.95 4.45
CA ARG A 43 -6.00 1.59 5.69
C ARG A 43 -6.12 2.79 6.62
N GLU A 44 -5.04 3.55 6.82
CA GLU A 44 -5.04 4.74 7.65
C GLU A 44 -6.02 5.81 7.12
N LYS A 45 -6.05 6.03 5.80
CA LYS A 45 -7.02 6.95 5.19
C LYS A 45 -8.47 6.48 5.40
N LEU A 46 -8.77 5.20 5.14
CA LEU A 46 -10.11 4.65 5.36
C LEU A 46 -10.55 4.71 6.83
N ASN A 47 -9.63 4.48 7.77
CA ASN A 47 -9.92 4.58 9.20
C ASN A 47 -10.20 6.03 9.63
N ARG A 48 -9.44 7.01 9.10
CA ARG A 48 -9.70 8.43 9.32
C ARG A 48 -11.08 8.85 8.79
N ASP A 49 -11.45 8.37 7.60
CA ASP A 49 -12.72 8.73 6.97
C ASP A 49 -13.94 8.06 7.64
N LYS A 50 -13.76 6.93 8.35
CA LYS A 50 -14.82 6.28 9.14
C LYS A 50 -15.03 6.88 10.53
N GLY A 51 -14.08 7.67 11.02
CA GLY A 51 -14.10 8.29 12.35
C GLY A 51 -14.35 9.80 12.34
N GLY A 52 -14.86 10.34 11.22
CA GLY A 52 -15.21 11.76 11.04
C GLY A 52 -16.71 11.99 10.96
#